data_AF-A0A9J5X761-F1
#
_entry.id   AF-A0A9J5X761-F1
#
_cell.length_a   1.000
_cell.length_b   1.000
_cell.length_c   1.000
_cell.angle_alpha   90.00
_cell.angle_beta   90.00
_cell.angle_gamma   90.00
#
_symmetry.space_group_name_H-M   'P 1'
#
loop_
_entity.id
_entity.type
_entity.pdbx_description
1 polymer ?
#
loop_
_entity_poly.entity_id
_entity_poly.type
_entity_poly.pdbx_seq_one_letter_code
_entity_poly.pdbx_strand_id
1 'polypeptide(L)'
;VPVDMVVNTTMAALAKHGNLQNPQLNVYHVASSSINPLSFSQIFYYCYVLSKQHEVQDGKALTKIQIRLIKKKLEYLKNFSKLYEPYFFYKGWFDNGNVRKLMGDMSEEEKRSFEIDVTKIN
;
A
#
# COMPACT_ATOMS: atom_id res chain seq x y z
N VAL A 1 0.17 0.52 1.21
CA VAL A 1 1.05 0.77 0.04
C VAL A 1 1.43 -0.58 -0.53
N PRO A 2 1.29 -0.82 -1.85
CA PRO A 2 1.70 -2.09 -2.47
C PRO A 2 3.15 -2.44 -2.14
N VAL A 3 3.41 -3.72 -1.87
CA VAL A 3 4.75 -4.21 -1.49
C VAL A 3 5.77 -3.98 -2.60
N ASP A 4 5.40 -4.23 -3.86
CA ASP A 4 6.25 -4.00 -5.03
C ASP A 4 6.71 -2.55 -5.14
N MET A 5 5.85 -1.59 -4.80
CA MET A 5 6.18 -0.17 -4.84
C MET A 5 7.12 0.25 -3.71
N VAL A 6 6.97 -0.34 -2.52
CA VAL A 6 7.92 -0.17 -1.42
C VAL A 6 9.28 -0.80 -1.79
N VAL A 7 9.30 -2.07 -2.22
CA VAL A 7 10.53 -2.78 -2.60
C VAL A 7 11.27 -2.06 -3.72
N ASN A 8 10.59 -1.67 -4.80
CA ASN A 8 11.21 -0.95 -5.91
C ASN A 8 11.77 0.41 -5.46
N THR A 9 11.05 1.13 -4.59
CA THR A 9 11.54 2.40 -4.06
C THR A 9 12.77 2.19 -3.18
N THR A 10 12.77 1.19 -2.30
CA THR A 10 13.92 0.83 -1.47
C THR A 10 15.12 0.46 -2.33
N MET A 11 14.94 -0.39 -3.35
CA MET A 11 16.02 -0.77 -4.28
C MET A 11 16.58 0.44 -5.04
N ALA A 12 15.71 1.33 -5.53
CA ALA A 12 16.14 2.54 -6.23
C ALA A 12 16.89 3.51 -5.30
N ALA A 13 16.44 3.66 -4.06
CA ALA A 13 17.11 4.48 -3.04
C ALA A 13 18.50 3.90 -2.70
N LEU A 14 18.60 2.58 -2.48
CA LEU A 14 19.87 1.90 -2.24
C LEU A 14 20.82 2.02 -3.44
N ALA A 15 20.34 1.81 -4.66
CA ALA A 15 21.17 1.95 -5.86
C ALA A 15 21.71 3.37 -6.04
N LYS A 16 20.91 4.39 -5.67
CA LYS A 16 21.32 5.80 -5.79
C LYS A 16 22.26 6.26 -4.68
N HIS A 17 22.03 5.80 -3.44
CA HIS A 17 22.69 6.37 -2.25
C HIS A 17 23.54 5.39 -1.45
N GLY A 18 23.48 4.09 -1.75
CA GLY A 18 24.07 3.02 -0.93
C GLY A 18 25.60 2.95 -0.93
N ASN A 19 26.30 3.74 -1.74
CA ASN A 19 27.76 3.79 -1.78
C ASN A 19 28.32 5.23 -1.78
N LEU A 20 27.63 6.16 -1.13
CA LEU A 20 28.09 7.54 -1.01
C LEU A 20 29.10 7.66 0.14
N GLN A 21 30.25 8.31 -0.11
CA GLN A 21 31.27 8.61 0.90
C GLN A 21 30.77 9.54 2.02
N ASN A 22 29.68 10.29 1.76
CA ASN A 22 29.03 11.14 2.76
C ASN A 22 27.51 10.90 2.73
N PRO A 23 27.00 9.99 3.57
CA PRO A 23 25.58 9.67 3.63
C PRO A 23 24.74 10.89 4.04
N GLN A 24 23.73 11.23 3.25
CA GLN A 24 22.74 12.26 3.60
C GLN A 24 21.37 11.60 3.84
N LEU A 25 20.63 12.09 4.83
CA LEU A 25 19.27 11.64 5.09
C LEU A 25 18.36 12.07 3.94
N ASN A 26 17.82 11.07 3.23
CA ASN A 26 16.86 11.27 2.14
C ASN A 26 15.53 10.59 2.49
N VAL A 27 14.47 11.39 2.66
CA VAL A 27 13.14 10.88 3.01
C VAL A 27 12.29 10.73 1.74
N TYR A 28 11.79 9.52 1.48
CA TYR A 28 10.92 9.20 0.36
C TYR A 28 9.50 8.86 0.83
N HIS A 29 8.51 9.64 0.40
CA HIS A 29 7.11 9.31 0.63
C HIS A 29 6.61 8.34 -0.44
N VAL A 30 6.28 7.11 -0.04
CA VAL A 30 5.73 6.09 -0.93
C VAL A 30 4.24 5.93 -0.65
N ALA A 31 3.41 6.10 -1.66
CA ALA A 31 1.96 5.93 -1.58
C ALA A 31 1.45 5.11 -2.77
N SER A 32 0.33 4.42 -2.59
CA SER A 32 -0.31 3.58 -3.62
C SER A 32 -0.84 4.35 -4.84
N SER A 33 -0.81 5.69 -4.82
CA SER A 33 -1.25 6.60 -5.89
C SER A 33 -0.92 8.06 -5.53
N SER A 34 -0.65 8.90 -6.53
CA SER A 34 -0.59 10.37 -6.40
C SER A 34 -1.98 11.03 -6.56
N ILE A 35 -3.02 10.26 -6.88
CA ILE A 35 -4.34 10.75 -7.26
C ILE A 35 -5.42 10.14 -6.36
N ASN A 36 -6.01 11.01 -5.53
CA ASN A 36 -7.23 10.88 -4.72
C ASN A 36 -7.42 9.56 -3.94
N PRO A 37 -6.74 9.38 -2.79
CA PRO A 37 -7.00 8.24 -1.92
C PRO A 37 -8.43 8.30 -1.39
N LEU A 38 -9.24 7.29 -1.74
CA LEU A 38 -10.54 7.11 -1.10
C LEU A 38 -10.31 6.82 0.38
N SER A 39 -10.91 7.63 1.26
CA SER A 39 -10.85 7.33 2.69
C SER A 39 -11.70 6.11 3.03
N PHE A 40 -11.36 5.39 4.11
CA PHE A 40 -12.19 4.29 4.59
C PHE A 40 -13.66 4.71 4.80
N SER A 41 -13.89 5.91 5.34
CA SER A 41 -15.25 6.46 5.49
C SER A 41 -15.99 6.59 4.14
N GLN A 42 -15.30 7.03 3.08
CA GLN A 42 -15.91 7.10 1.75
C GLN A 42 -16.22 5.70 1.19
N ILE A 43 -15.36 4.72 1.42
CA ILE A 43 -15.60 3.32 1.03
C ILE A 43 -16.86 2.80 1.73
N PHE A 44 -16.96 2.95 3.06
CA PHE A 44 -18.15 2.53 3.82
C PHE A 44 -19.41 3.24 3.36
N TYR A 45 -19.33 4.55 3.08
CA TYR A 45 -20.46 5.31 2.56
C TYR A 45 -20.91 4.78 1.20
N TYR A 46 -20.01 4.47 0.28
CA TYR A 46 -20.38 3.89 -1.02
C TYR A 46 -20.98 2.48 -0.87
N CYS A 47 -20.43 1.65 0.00
CA CYS A 47 -21.01 0.34 0.32
C CYS A 47 -22.43 0.46 0.92
N TYR A 48 -22.64 1.41 1.82
CA TYR A 48 -23.96 1.71 2.41
C TYR A 48 -24.98 2.19 1.37
N VAL A 49 -24.58 3.09 0.47
CA VAL A 49 -25.45 3.54 -0.62
C VAL A 49 -25.80 2.38 -1.56
N LEU A 50 -24.86 1.48 -1.85
CA LEU A 50 -25.11 0.29 -2.68
C LEU A 50 -26.06 -0.71 -2.02
N SER A 51 -25.89 -0.99 -0.73
CA SER A 51 -26.81 -1.89 0.00
C SER A 51 -28.22 -1.31 0.06
N LYS A 52 -28.34 0.01 0.18
CA LYS A 52 -29.63 0.72 0.21
C LYS A 52 -30.27 0.93 -1.17
N GLN A 53 -29.52 0.88 -2.28
CA GLN A 53 -30.12 0.92 -3.64
C GLN A 53 -31.06 -0.27 -3.91
N HIS A 54 -30.85 -1.41 -3.22
CA HIS A 54 -31.75 -2.57 -3.26
C HIS A 54 -33.01 -2.41 -2.39
N GLU A 55 -33.11 -1.35 -1.56
CA GLU A 55 -34.19 -1.15 -0.57
C GLU A 55 -34.90 0.22 -0.65
N VAL A 56 -34.77 1.00 -1.72
CA VAL A 56 -35.24 2.42 -1.68
C VAL A 56 -36.77 2.55 -1.63
N GLN A 57 -37.30 2.59 -0.41
CA GLN A 57 -38.39 3.45 0.04
C GLN A 57 -37.94 4.12 1.36
N ASP A 58 -37.12 5.18 1.26
CA ASP A 58 -37.29 6.43 2.03
C ASP A 58 -36.05 7.33 2.00
N GLY A 59 -36.30 8.64 1.80
CA GLY A 59 -35.44 9.72 2.28
C GLY A 59 -34.31 10.22 1.37
N LYS A 60 -34.59 11.29 0.60
CA LYS A 60 -33.67 12.10 -0.25
C LYS A 60 -33.03 11.39 -1.45
N ALA A 61 -33.66 11.55 -2.61
CA ALA A 61 -33.09 11.19 -3.90
C ALA A 61 -31.77 11.95 -4.15
N LEU A 62 -30.69 11.22 -4.46
CA LEU A 62 -29.42 11.80 -4.87
C LEU A 62 -29.58 12.52 -6.21
N THR A 63 -28.91 13.67 -6.36
CA THR A 63 -28.88 14.38 -7.65
C THR A 63 -28.19 13.55 -8.73
N LYS A 64 -28.53 13.78 -10.01
CA LYS A 64 -27.90 13.10 -11.16
C LYS A 64 -26.36 13.23 -11.16
N ILE A 65 -25.84 14.38 -10.71
CA ILE A 65 -24.41 14.65 -10.61
C ILE A 65 -23.77 13.76 -9.54
N GLN A 66 -24.38 13.67 -8.35
CA GLN A 66 -23.89 12.82 -7.27
C GLN A 66 -23.88 11.34 -7.68
N ILE A 67 -24.92 10.87 -8.36
CA ILE A 67 -24.99 9.50 -8.89
C ILE A 67 -23.84 9.22 -9.87
N ARG A 68 -23.55 10.16 -10.78
CA ARG A 68 -22.43 10.03 -11.74
C ARG A 68 -21.08 9.95 -11.02
N LEU A 69 -20.87 10.78 -9.99
CA LEU A 69 -19.63 10.76 -9.20
C LEU A 69 -19.46 9.45 -8.43
N ILE A 70 -20.54 8.93 -7.82
CA ILE A 70 -20.53 7.63 -7.13
C ILE A 70 -20.16 6.51 -8.12
N LYS A 71 -20.77 6.47 -9.31
CA LYS A 71 -20.44 5.48 -10.34
C LYS A 71 -18.96 5.50 -10.73
N LYS A 72 -18.39 6.69 -10.96
CA LYS A 72 -16.95 6.82 -11.25
C LYS A 72 -16.06 6.29 -10.13
N LYS A 73 -16.40 6.62 -8.87
CA LYS A 73 -15.65 6.15 -7.70
C LYS A 73 -15.79 4.64 -7.46
N LEU A 74 -16.96 4.07 -7.78
CA LEU A 74 -17.17 2.63 -7.74
C LEU A 74 -16.33 1.90 -8.79
N GLU A 75 -16.25 2.43 -10.00
CA GLU A 75 -15.40 1.85 -11.04
C GLU A 75 -13.92 1.91 -10.64
N TYR A 76 -13.49 3.02 -10.06
CA TYR A 76 -12.17 3.12 -9.46
C TYR A 76 -11.94 2.07 -8.36
N LEU A 77 -12.90 1.90 -7.44
CA LEU A 77 -12.79 0.92 -6.35
C LEU A 77 -12.73 -0.53 -6.87
N LYS A 78 -13.47 -0.86 -7.94
CA LYS A 78 -13.38 -2.18 -8.61
C LYS A 78 -12.01 -2.42 -9.23
N ASN A 79 -11.46 -1.40 -9.90
CA ASN A 79 -10.13 -1.52 -10.49
C ASN A 79 -9.06 -1.65 -9.40
N PHE A 80 -9.19 -0.86 -8.32
CA PHE A 80 -8.35 -0.97 -7.15
C PHE A 80 -8.46 -2.37 -6.52
N SER A 81 -9.67 -2.89 -6.30
CA SER A 81 -9.85 -4.21 -5.70
C SER A 81 -9.21 -5.31 -6.54
N LYS A 82 -9.32 -5.26 -7.88
CA LYS A 82 -8.68 -6.21 -8.78
C LYS A 82 -7.15 -6.10 -8.75
N LEU A 83 -6.62 -4.89 -8.78
CA LEU A 83 -5.17 -4.66 -8.74
C LEU A 83 -4.54 -5.20 -7.45
N TYR A 84 -5.25 -5.07 -6.32
CA TYR A 84 -4.74 -5.48 -5.01
C TYR A 84 -5.27 -6.83 -4.52
N GLU A 85 -6.18 -7.48 -5.25
CA GLU A 85 -6.72 -8.81 -4.92
C GLU A 85 -5.62 -9.82 -4.58
N PRO A 86 -4.58 -10.03 -5.42
CA PRO A 86 -3.56 -11.02 -5.12
C PRO A 86 -2.72 -10.66 -3.90
N TYR A 87 -2.75 -9.42 -3.40
CA TYR A 87 -2.03 -9.00 -2.20
C TYR A 87 -2.87 -9.13 -0.93
N PHE A 88 -4.16 -8.79 -1.00
CA PHE A 88 -5.08 -8.88 0.16
C PHE A 88 -5.48 -10.33 0.47
N PHE A 89 -5.62 -11.16 -0.56
CA PHE A 89 -6.10 -12.53 -0.42
C PHE A 89 -5.00 -13.58 -0.60
N TYR A 90 -3.73 -13.15 -0.65
CA TYR A 90 -2.62 -14.08 -0.57
C TYR A 90 -2.64 -14.79 0.78
N LYS A 91 -2.84 -16.10 0.76
CA LYS A 91 -2.84 -16.94 1.97
C LYS A 91 -1.46 -17.43 2.37
N GLY A 92 -0.42 -17.11 1.59
CA GLY A 92 0.94 -17.53 1.91
C GLY A 92 1.45 -16.78 3.12
N TRP A 93 2.01 -17.53 4.06
CA TRP A 93 2.79 -16.96 5.16
C TRP A 93 4.18 -16.68 4.62
N PHE A 94 4.65 -15.45 4.82
CA PHE A 94 6.03 -15.09 4.48
C PHE A 94 6.90 -15.46 5.68
N ASP A 95 7.70 -16.52 5.55
CA ASP A 95 8.74 -16.81 6.52
C ASP A 95 9.91 -15.83 6.34
N ASN A 96 10.61 -15.53 7.43
CA ASN A 96 11.79 -14.67 7.42
C ASN A 96 13.11 -15.46 7.41
N GLY A 97 13.08 -16.77 7.13
CA GLY A 97 14.24 -17.66 7.22
C GLY A 97 15.37 -17.23 6.28
N ASN A 98 15.03 -16.89 5.03
CA ASN A 98 16.00 -16.40 4.05
C ASN A 98 16.64 -15.06 4.47
N VAL A 99 15.85 -14.15 5.05
CA VAL A 99 16.36 -12.87 5.55
C VAL A 99 17.29 -13.08 6.74
N ARG A 100 16.94 -13.99 7.66
CA ARG A 100 17.80 -14.35 8.79
C ARG A 100 19.12 -14.98 8.36
N LYS A 101 19.07 -15.85 7.34
CA LYS A 101 20.29 -16.45 6.76
C LYS A 101 21.19 -15.38 6.15
N LEU A 102 20.61 -14.47 5.36
CA LEU A 102 21.34 -13.35 4.77
C LEU A 102 21.99 -12.45 5.84
N MET A 103 21.27 -12.12 6.92
CA MET A 103 21.83 -11.38 8.06
C MET A 103 22.98 -12.13 8.75
N GLY A 104 22.95 -13.47 8.76
CA GLY A 104 24.04 -14.29 9.28
C GLY A 104 25.30 -14.22 8.42
N ASP A 105 25.14 -14.15 7.10
CA ASP A 105 26.23 -14.10 6.12
C ASP A 105 26.88 -12.70 6.00
N MET A 106 26.23 -11.65 6.51
CA MET A 106 26.79 -10.29 6.53
C MET A 106 28.01 -10.17 7.47
N SER A 107 28.99 -9.36 7.06
CA SER A 107 30.11 -8.92 7.90
C SER A 107 29.65 -8.00 9.05
N GLU A 108 30.49 -7.83 10.07
CA GLU A 108 30.19 -6.92 11.19
C GLU A 108 30.11 -5.45 10.76
N GLU A 109 30.82 -5.07 9.71
CA GLU A 109 30.78 -3.73 9.10
C GLU A 109 29.45 -3.50 8.38
N GLU A 110 28.98 -4.50 7.62
CA GLU A 110 27.68 -4.49 6.97
C GLU A 110 26.55 -4.45 8.00
N LYS A 111 26.61 -5.27 9.06
CA LYS A 111 25.59 -5.24 10.14
C LYS A 111 25.52 -3.90 10.86
N ARG A 112 26.65 -3.20 11.05
CA ARG A 112 26.68 -1.87 11.68
C ARG A 112 26.14 -0.77 10.79
N SER A 113 26.30 -0.90 9.47
CA SER A 113 25.79 0.08 8.49
C SER A 113 24.36 -0.21 8.06
N PHE A 114 23.87 -1.44 8.27
CA PHE A 114 22.51 -1.82 7.94
C PHE A 114 21.52 -1.31 8.99
N GLU A 115 20.75 -0.29 8.65
CA GLU A 115 19.81 0.39 9.56
C GLU A 115 18.55 -0.43 9.92
N ILE A 116 18.34 -1.58 9.27
CA ILE A 116 17.14 -2.40 9.46
C ILE A 116 17.46 -3.60 10.37
N ASP A 117 16.96 -3.53 11.61
CA ASP A 117 17.07 -4.63 12.56
C ASP A 117 15.86 -5.58 12.44
N VAL A 118 16.03 -6.63 11.62
CA VAL A 118 15.00 -7.64 11.35
C VAL A 118 14.63 -8.44 12.61
N THR A 119 15.51 -8.46 13.63
CA THR A 119 15.26 -9.21 14.88
C THR A 119 14.21 -8.55 15.77
N LYS A 120 13.91 -7.27 15.55
CA LYS A 120 12.91 -6.49 16.30
C LYS A 120 11.50 -6.55 15.72
N ILE A 121 11.29 -7.29 14.63
CA ILE A 121 10.01 -7.32 13.90
C ILE A 121 9.01 -8.33 14.49
N ASN A 122 9.34 -9.02 15.58
CA ASN A 122 8.46 -9.98 16.26
C ASN A 122 8.26 -9.64 17.74
#